data_AF-D3SAF0-F1
#
_entry.id   AF-D3SAF0-F1
#
_cell.length_a   1.000
_cell.length_b   1.000
_cell.length_c   1.000
_cell.angle_alpha   90.00
_cell.angle_beta   90.00
_cell.angle_gamma   90.00
#
_symmetry.space_group_name_H-M   'P 1'
#
loop_
_entity.id
_entity.type
_entity.pdbx_description
1 polymer ?
#
loop_
_entity_poly.entity_id
_entity_poly.type
_entity_poly.pdbx_seq_one_letter_code
_entity_poly.pdbx_strand_id
1 'polypeptide(L)'
;MQITAPTGAAGGIKMTIFDRVAEALLATLQGLTPLTVIGAFSLLLFVLFLVALMALTLRRANAFQGAAPALLTTLGILGTFLGVAIGLIDFDAARVEASIPALLEGLKLAFVTSIVGILLAAVLRVLQVMMPSPVEGAEGGGDAQVGGDPERVLAEQRDATRALLQAVQQMDRRLDQRLENQHHELKQSLEGLADRMSELSSGHLVAALEQVIRDFNDRLGEQFGENFRRLDDSVARLVDWQDRYREQMDTLHRAFDQAREGVEQSEGALERLTGQALKITRHVEEQDATLASLRRETVELEALLSAIAALRDRATEAFPAMDARLEAMLESIENAVQSGRAAESRWRGDAFAVGVATPADTLGARS
;
A
#
# COMPACT_ATOMS: atom_id res chain seq x y z
N MET A 1 57.16 13.38 -33.26
CA MET A 1 56.08 13.47 -34.26
C MET A 1 54.89 12.71 -33.66
N GLN A 2 54.00 13.39 -32.92
CA GLN A 2 52.69 13.86 -33.39
C GLN A 2 51.83 12.68 -33.92
N ILE A 3 50.63 12.33 -33.44
CA ILE A 3 49.48 13.15 -33.02
C ILE A 3 48.51 12.31 -32.16
N THR A 4 47.83 13.01 -31.25
CA THR A 4 46.71 12.64 -30.37
C THR A 4 45.42 12.23 -31.11
N ALA A 5 44.57 11.46 -30.43
CA ALA A 5 43.25 10.99 -30.87
C ALA A 5 42.28 12.10 -31.36
N PRO A 6 41.27 11.75 -32.19
CA PRO A 6 40.05 12.53 -32.30
C PRO A 6 38.85 11.78 -31.70
N THR A 7 38.32 12.35 -30.62
CA THR A 7 36.93 12.24 -30.20
C THR A 7 36.09 13.18 -31.09
N GLY A 8 35.07 12.64 -31.75
CA GLY A 8 33.96 13.36 -32.37
C GLY A 8 32.74 12.43 -32.32
N ALA A 9 31.51 12.85 -32.04
CA ALA A 9 30.92 14.18 -32.16
C ALA A 9 29.82 14.36 -31.10
N ALA A 10 29.98 15.37 -30.24
CA ALA A 10 28.86 15.97 -29.52
C ALA A 10 28.33 17.09 -30.40
N GLY A 11 27.23 16.84 -31.10
CA GLY A 11 26.49 17.87 -31.82
C GLY A 11 25.89 18.85 -30.82
N GLY A 12 26.55 20.00 -30.65
CA GLY A 12 25.97 21.13 -29.94
C GLY A 12 24.74 21.62 -30.70
N ILE A 13 23.56 21.29 -30.19
CA ILE A 13 22.29 21.87 -30.64
C ILE A 13 22.40 23.37 -30.38
N LYS A 14 22.49 24.18 -31.45
CA LYS A 14 22.35 25.63 -31.36
C LYS A 14 20.93 25.91 -30.89
N MET A 15 20.79 26.06 -29.58
CA MET A 15 19.56 26.46 -28.93
C MET A 15 19.11 27.80 -29.54
N THR A 16 17.95 27.79 -30.18
CA THR A 16 17.45 28.96 -30.89
C THR A 16 17.08 30.06 -29.88
N ILE A 17 16.99 31.31 -30.33
CA ILE A 17 16.51 32.42 -29.47
C ILE A 17 15.13 32.07 -28.88
N PHE A 18 14.31 31.32 -29.64
CA PHE A 18 13.00 30.85 -29.23
C PHE A 18 13.08 29.85 -28.06
N ASP A 19 14.02 28.90 -28.10
CA ASP A 19 14.22 27.92 -27.02
C ASP A 19 14.67 28.62 -25.72
N ARG A 20 15.54 29.63 -25.82
CA ARG A 20 15.97 30.41 -24.65
C ARG A 20 14.85 31.26 -24.04
N VAL A 21 13.98 31.81 -24.89
CA VAL A 21 12.80 32.56 -24.43
C VAL A 21 11.78 31.62 -23.80
N ALA A 22 11.55 30.44 -24.39
CA ALA A 22 10.66 29.43 -23.85
C ALA A 22 11.15 28.90 -22.49
N GLU A 23 12.46 28.63 -22.35
CA GLU A 23 13.05 28.16 -21.10
C GLU A 23 13.05 29.25 -20.01
N ALA A 24 13.34 30.51 -20.37
CA ALA A 24 13.22 31.64 -19.45
C ALA A 24 11.77 31.89 -19.00
N LEU A 25 10.79 31.72 -19.90
CA LEU A 25 9.36 31.79 -19.57
C LEU A 25 8.95 30.63 -18.65
N LEU A 26 9.40 29.40 -18.94
CA LEU A 26 9.08 28.24 -18.12
C LEU A 26 9.69 28.36 -16.71
N ALA A 27 10.95 28.79 -16.60
CA ALA A 27 11.63 28.98 -15.33
C ALA A 27 10.99 30.09 -14.47
N THR A 28 10.51 31.16 -15.10
CA THR A 28 9.78 32.24 -14.41
C THR A 28 8.37 31.81 -13.99
N LEU A 29 7.72 30.93 -14.75
CA LEU A 29 6.39 30.39 -14.40
C LEU A 29 6.44 29.34 -13.29
N GLN A 30 7.49 28.49 -13.24
CA GLN A 30 7.68 27.46 -12.21
C GLN A 30 7.98 28.02 -10.81
N GLY A 31 8.48 29.26 -10.71
CA GLY A 31 8.81 29.91 -9.44
C GLY A 31 7.66 30.65 -8.77
N LEU A 32 6.49 30.76 -9.42
CA LEU A 32 5.37 31.56 -8.96
C LEU A 32 4.22 30.65 -8.51
N THR A 33 3.80 30.78 -7.25
CA THR A 33 2.63 30.05 -6.76
C THR A 33 1.35 30.59 -7.42
N PRO A 34 0.34 29.75 -7.72
CA PRO A 34 -0.89 30.18 -8.39
C PRO A 34 -1.55 31.39 -7.73
N LEU A 35 -1.56 31.46 -6.39
CA LEU A 35 -2.10 32.60 -5.64
C LEU A 35 -1.36 33.93 -5.89
N THR A 36 -0.03 33.91 -6.02
CA THR A 36 0.75 35.14 -6.27
C THR A 36 0.50 35.71 -7.67
N VAL A 37 0.31 34.83 -8.65
CA VAL A 37 -0.03 35.21 -10.03
C VAL A 37 -1.43 35.83 -10.10
N ILE A 38 -2.42 35.25 -9.40
CA ILE A 38 -3.77 35.82 -9.27
C ILE A 38 -3.69 37.23 -8.70
N GLY A 39 -2.98 37.39 -7.57
CA GLY A 39 -2.89 38.67 -6.87
C GLY A 39 -2.23 39.76 -7.73
N ALA A 40 -1.11 39.44 -8.39
CA ALA A 40 -0.41 40.37 -9.25
C ALA A 40 -1.25 40.77 -10.48
N PHE A 41 -1.93 39.82 -11.10
CA PHE A 41 -2.74 40.08 -12.30
C PHE A 41 -4.03 40.84 -11.98
N SER A 42 -4.70 40.51 -10.88
CA SER A 42 -5.86 41.24 -10.39
C SER A 42 -5.50 42.66 -9.98
N LEU A 43 -4.33 42.86 -9.36
CA LEU A 43 -3.83 44.19 -9.00
C LEU A 43 -3.49 45.01 -10.25
N LEU A 44 -2.86 44.40 -11.26
CA LEU A 44 -2.59 45.04 -12.55
C LEU A 44 -3.89 45.50 -13.24
N LEU A 45 -4.90 44.61 -13.32
CA LEU A 45 -6.23 44.93 -13.86
C LEU A 45 -6.90 46.07 -13.10
N PHE A 46 -6.82 46.06 -11.77
CA PHE A 46 -7.42 47.08 -10.92
C PHE A 46 -6.71 48.44 -11.05
N VAL A 47 -5.38 48.46 -11.14
CA VAL A 47 -4.60 49.67 -11.40
C VAL A 47 -4.92 50.23 -12.79
N LEU A 48 -4.99 49.38 -13.81
CA LEU A 48 -5.38 49.79 -15.15
C LEU A 48 -6.80 50.39 -15.18
N PHE A 49 -7.73 49.78 -14.44
CA PHE A 49 -9.08 50.30 -14.27
C PHE A 49 -9.09 51.67 -13.56
N LEU A 50 -8.32 51.85 -12.49
CA LEU A 50 -8.18 53.14 -11.80
C LEU A 50 -7.58 54.21 -12.71
N VAL A 51 -6.56 53.87 -13.50
CA VAL A 51 -5.96 54.78 -14.49
C VAL A 51 -6.98 55.14 -15.57
N ALA A 52 -7.77 54.18 -16.05
CA ALA A 52 -8.84 54.44 -17.02
C ALA A 52 -9.96 55.31 -16.44
N LEU A 53 -10.33 55.08 -15.18
CA LEU A 53 -11.32 55.89 -14.46
C LEU A 53 -10.80 57.32 -14.23
N MET A 54 -9.53 57.46 -13.85
CA MET A 54 -8.84 58.75 -13.68
C MET A 54 -8.71 59.50 -15.02
N ALA A 55 -8.44 58.78 -16.12
CA ALA A 55 -8.43 59.36 -17.45
C ALA A 55 -9.83 59.81 -17.90
N LEU A 56 -10.89 59.12 -17.45
CA LEU A 56 -12.29 59.51 -17.62
C LEU A 56 -12.60 60.82 -16.87
N THR A 57 -12.16 60.94 -15.60
CA THR A 57 -12.44 62.13 -14.77
C THR A 57 -11.60 63.35 -15.17
N LEU A 58 -10.34 63.17 -15.59
CA LEU A 58 -9.47 64.27 -16.03
C LEU A 58 -9.65 64.68 -17.49
N ARG A 59 -10.53 64.00 -18.26
CA ARG A 59 -10.89 64.32 -19.67
C ARG A 59 -9.71 64.55 -20.63
N ARG A 60 -8.52 64.01 -20.34
CA ARG A 60 -7.25 64.40 -21.01
C ARG A 60 -6.75 63.40 -22.06
N ALA A 61 -7.43 62.26 -22.25
CA ALA A 61 -6.95 61.18 -23.12
C ALA A 61 -8.08 60.43 -23.86
N ASN A 62 -8.78 61.11 -24.77
CA ASN A 62 -9.93 60.54 -25.52
C ASN A 62 -9.61 59.21 -26.23
N ALA A 63 -8.38 59.04 -26.74
CA ALA A 63 -7.95 57.79 -27.39
C ALA A 63 -7.81 56.62 -26.39
N PHE A 64 -7.28 56.87 -25.19
CA PHE A 64 -7.12 55.85 -24.16
C PHE A 64 -8.46 55.47 -23.52
N GLN A 65 -9.39 56.42 -23.40
CA GLN A 65 -10.75 56.18 -22.90
C GLN A 65 -11.49 55.15 -23.76
N GLY A 66 -11.46 55.29 -25.09
CA GLY A 66 -12.11 54.32 -26.00
C GLY A 66 -11.44 52.94 -26.01
N ALA A 67 -10.13 52.87 -25.79
CA ALA A 67 -9.37 51.61 -25.82
C ALA A 67 -9.38 50.85 -24.48
N ALA A 68 -9.58 51.53 -23.34
CA ALA A 68 -9.44 50.93 -22.02
C ALA A 68 -10.35 49.72 -21.73
N PRO A 69 -11.65 49.72 -22.10
CA PRO A 69 -12.50 48.53 -21.91
C PRO A 69 -12.06 47.34 -22.76
N ALA A 70 -11.56 47.59 -23.97
CA ALA A 70 -11.02 46.54 -24.83
C ALA A 70 -9.72 45.98 -24.23
N LEU A 71 -8.83 46.83 -23.71
CA LEU A 71 -7.59 46.40 -23.06
C LEU A 71 -7.85 45.57 -21.79
N LEU A 72 -8.81 45.96 -20.95
CA LEU A 72 -9.22 45.17 -19.76
C LEU A 72 -9.78 43.80 -20.12
N THR A 73 -10.55 43.72 -21.21
CA THR A 73 -11.08 42.45 -21.71
C THR A 73 -9.97 41.57 -22.27
N THR A 74 -9.09 42.12 -23.12
CA THR A 74 -7.94 41.39 -23.68
C THR A 74 -6.98 40.92 -22.59
N LEU A 75 -6.75 41.74 -21.57
CA LEU A 75 -5.94 41.35 -20.42
C LEU A 75 -6.65 40.27 -19.59
N GLY A 76 -7.96 40.35 -19.39
CA GLY A 76 -8.75 39.27 -18.78
C GLY A 76 -8.64 37.93 -19.53
N ILE A 77 -8.68 37.98 -20.87
CA ILE A 77 -8.47 36.81 -21.75
C ILE A 77 -7.04 36.27 -21.64
N LEU A 78 -6.03 37.14 -21.58
CA LEU A 78 -4.63 36.75 -21.37
C LEU A 78 -4.44 36.00 -20.03
N GLY A 79 -5.10 36.47 -18.97
CA GLY A 79 -5.10 35.79 -17.66
C GLY A 79 -5.70 34.38 -17.72
N THR A 80 -6.66 34.15 -18.62
CA THR A 80 -7.27 32.83 -18.85
C THR A 80 -6.26 31.86 -19.45
N PHE A 81 -5.52 32.29 -20.48
CA PHE A 81 -4.47 31.49 -21.10
C PHE A 81 -3.31 31.20 -20.13
N LEU A 82 -2.94 32.19 -19.31
CA LEU A 82 -1.89 32.03 -18.31
C LEU A 82 -2.28 31.03 -17.21
N GLY A 83 -3.52 31.08 -16.74
CA GLY A 83 -4.02 30.15 -15.71
C GLY A 83 -4.09 28.71 -16.18
N VAL A 84 -4.54 28.50 -17.42
CA VAL A 84 -4.52 27.18 -18.06
C VAL A 84 -3.09 26.69 -18.23
N ALA A 85 -2.16 27.54 -18.70
CA ALA A 85 -0.75 27.17 -18.83
C ALA A 85 -0.13 26.74 -17.50
N ILE A 86 -0.39 27.46 -16.40
CA ILE A 86 0.09 27.09 -15.06
C ILE A 86 -0.52 25.76 -14.59
N GLY A 87 -1.82 25.53 -14.82
CA GLY A 87 -2.47 24.25 -14.47
C GLY A 87 -1.97 23.04 -15.27
N LEU A 88 -1.32 23.26 -16.41
CA LEU A 88 -0.74 22.23 -17.27
C LEU A 88 0.74 21.96 -16.98
N ILE A 89 1.45 22.83 -16.26
CA ILE A 89 2.90 22.67 -15.97
C ILE A 89 3.17 21.40 -15.14
N ASP A 90 2.29 21.09 -14.18
CA ASP A 90 2.41 19.92 -13.29
C ASP A 90 1.50 18.75 -13.71
N PHE A 91 0.96 18.79 -14.93
CA PHE A 91 0.05 17.75 -15.42
C PHE A 91 0.81 16.52 -15.91
N ASP A 92 0.62 15.39 -15.22
CA ASP A 92 1.21 14.10 -15.56
C ASP A 92 0.15 13.19 -16.19
N ALA A 93 0.27 12.95 -17.49
CA ALA A 93 -0.65 12.09 -18.25
C ALA A 93 -0.64 10.63 -17.77
N ALA A 94 0.42 10.18 -17.08
CA ALA A 94 0.49 8.83 -16.51
C ALA A 94 -0.21 8.71 -15.14
N ARG A 95 -0.49 9.84 -14.47
CA ARG A 95 -1.10 9.90 -13.13
C ARG A 95 -2.19 10.96 -13.05
N VAL A 96 -3.21 10.80 -13.90
CA VAL A 96 -4.32 11.75 -14.06
C VAL A 96 -4.98 12.10 -12.72
N GLU A 97 -5.21 11.13 -11.83
CA GLU A 97 -5.86 11.34 -10.52
C GLU A 97 -5.06 12.25 -9.59
N ALA A 98 -3.73 12.20 -9.64
CA ALA A 98 -2.85 13.05 -8.84
C ALA A 98 -2.71 14.47 -9.44
N SER A 99 -2.93 14.62 -10.75
CA SER A 99 -2.78 15.88 -11.48
C SER A 99 -4.09 16.68 -11.64
N ILE A 100 -5.26 16.07 -11.39
CA ILE A 100 -6.57 16.77 -11.41
C ILE A 100 -6.61 17.97 -10.44
N PRO A 101 -6.16 17.87 -9.17
CA PRO A 101 -6.24 19.00 -8.24
C PRO A 101 -5.47 20.25 -8.70
N ALA A 102 -4.24 20.07 -9.22
CA ALA A 102 -3.42 21.17 -9.74
C ALA A 102 -4.03 21.80 -11.02
N LEU A 103 -4.59 20.97 -11.91
CA LEU A 103 -5.30 21.44 -13.10
C LEU A 103 -6.53 22.27 -12.74
N LEU A 104 -7.31 21.83 -11.75
CA LEU A 104 -8.49 22.55 -11.27
C LEU A 104 -8.12 23.89 -10.61
N GLU A 105 -6.97 23.97 -9.94
CA GLU A 105 -6.47 25.22 -9.35
C GLU A 105 -6.04 26.23 -10.43
N GLY A 106 -5.33 25.79 -11.48
CA GLY A 106 -4.99 26.62 -12.63
C GLY A 106 -6.22 27.08 -13.43
N LEU A 107 -7.21 26.20 -13.59
CA LEU A 107 -8.48 26.53 -14.25
C LEU A 107 -9.30 27.54 -13.42
N LYS A 108 -9.33 27.40 -12.09
CA LYS A 108 -9.97 28.37 -11.20
C LYS A 108 -9.33 29.75 -11.32
N LEU A 109 -8.00 29.83 -11.41
CA LEU A 109 -7.24 31.05 -11.69
C LEU A 109 -7.66 31.68 -13.05
N ALA A 110 -7.78 30.85 -14.10
CA ALA A 110 -8.18 31.29 -15.42
C ALA A 110 -9.59 31.93 -15.43
N PHE A 111 -10.55 31.30 -14.75
CA PHE A 111 -11.91 31.81 -14.67
C PHE A 111 -12.02 33.13 -13.89
N VAL A 112 -11.37 33.23 -12.73
CA VAL A 112 -11.48 34.43 -11.86
C VAL A 112 -10.90 35.67 -12.55
N THR A 113 -9.75 35.54 -13.20
CA THR A 113 -9.09 36.67 -13.89
C THR A 113 -9.91 37.17 -15.09
N SER A 114 -10.56 36.25 -15.82
CA SER A 114 -11.45 36.59 -16.94
C SER A 114 -12.72 37.29 -16.49
N ILE A 115 -13.38 36.78 -15.43
CA ILE A 115 -14.58 37.39 -14.85
C ILE A 115 -14.29 38.81 -14.38
N VAL A 116 -13.18 39.02 -13.65
CA VAL A 116 -12.79 40.35 -13.17
C VAL A 116 -12.49 41.29 -14.35
N GLY A 117 -11.74 40.85 -15.36
CA GLY A 117 -11.42 41.68 -16.53
C GLY A 117 -12.65 42.10 -17.34
N ILE A 118 -13.57 41.17 -17.59
CA ILE A 118 -14.83 41.45 -18.31
C ILE A 118 -15.76 42.34 -17.49
N LEU A 119 -15.88 42.09 -16.18
CA LEU A 119 -16.72 42.88 -15.29
C LEU A 119 -16.22 44.33 -15.19
N LEU A 120 -14.92 44.54 -15.02
CA LEU A 120 -14.32 45.88 -15.01
C LEU A 120 -14.49 46.60 -16.36
N ALA A 121 -14.33 45.88 -17.48
CA ALA A 121 -14.55 46.43 -18.82
C ALA A 121 -16.03 46.83 -19.05
N ALA A 122 -16.97 46.00 -18.60
CA ALA A 122 -18.40 46.27 -18.68
C ALA A 122 -18.78 47.52 -17.86
N VAL A 123 -18.28 47.62 -16.63
CA VAL A 123 -18.47 48.79 -15.76
C VAL A 123 -17.94 50.06 -16.42
N LEU A 124 -16.73 50.02 -17.02
CA LEU A 124 -16.21 51.18 -17.76
C LEU A 124 -17.05 51.54 -18.98
N ARG A 125 -17.53 50.57 -19.77
CA ARG A 125 -18.40 50.86 -20.93
C ARG A 125 -19.70 51.55 -20.51
N VAL A 126 -20.34 51.08 -19.44
CA VAL A 126 -21.56 51.71 -18.91
C VAL A 126 -21.27 53.14 -18.45
N LEU A 127 -20.18 53.37 -17.71
CA LEU A 127 -19.76 54.70 -17.26
C LEU A 127 -19.43 55.64 -18.44
N GLN A 128 -18.83 55.14 -19.52
CA GLN A 128 -18.54 55.91 -20.72
C GLN A 128 -19.80 56.32 -21.48
N VAL A 129 -20.78 55.42 -21.59
CA VAL A 129 -22.06 55.71 -22.27
C VAL A 129 -22.90 56.72 -21.48
N MET A 130 -22.82 56.69 -20.14
CA MET A 130 -23.58 57.63 -19.29
C MET A 130 -22.98 59.05 -19.24
N MET A 131 -21.76 59.28 -19.75
CA MET A 131 -21.16 60.61 -19.80
C MET A 131 -21.33 61.27 -21.18
N PRO A 132 -21.98 62.45 -21.29
CA PRO A 132 -22.17 63.13 -22.56
C PRO A 132 -20.84 63.63 -23.14
N SER A 133 -20.57 63.24 -24.39
CA SER A 133 -19.46 63.74 -25.20
C SER A 133 -19.88 65.07 -25.84
N PRO A 134 -19.13 66.17 -25.69
CA PRO A 134 -19.43 67.41 -26.41
C PRO A 134 -19.05 67.21 -27.88
N VAL A 135 -20.04 67.23 -28.77
CA VAL A 135 -19.83 67.22 -30.22
C VAL A 135 -19.47 68.66 -30.64
N GLU A 136 -18.27 68.83 -31.20
CA GLU A 136 -17.86 70.02 -31.94
C GLU A 136 -18.50 70.04 -33.34
N GLY A 137 -18.96 71.22 -33.79
CA GLY A 137 -19.42 71.52 -35.15
C GLY A 137 -20.29 72.79 -35.15
N ALA A 138 -19.76 73.99 -35.42
CA ALA A 138 -19.40 74.60 -36.71
C ALA A 138 -20.56 75.40 -37.35
N GLU A 139 -20.19 76.60 -37.80
CA GLU A 139 -20.95 77.83 -38.10
C GLU A 139 -21.84 77.86 -39.36
N GLY A 140 -22.69 78.90 -39.44
CA GLY A 140 -23.26 79.51 -40.67
C GLY A 140 -24.79 79.57 -40.65
N GLY A 141 -25.52 80.71 -40.65
CA GLY A 141 -25.25 82.07 -41.10
C GLY A 141 -26.35 82.48 -42.10
N GLY A 142 -27.09 83.58 -41.87
CA GLY A 142 -27.98 84.15 -42.90
C GLY A 142 -29.21 84.90 -42.38
N ASP A 143 -29.05 86.22 -42.21
CA ASP A 143 -30.05 87.23 -41.87
C ASP A 143 -30.88 87.64 -43.11
N ALA A 144 -32.17 87.97 -42.93
CA ALA A 144 -32.95 88.73 -43.92
C ALA A 144 -34.24 89.34 -43.31
N GLN A 145 -34.07 90.56 -42.81
CA GLN A 145 -35.04 91.64 -42.63
C GLN A 145 -36.20 91.66 -43.67
N VAL A 146 -37.46 91.73 -43.22
CA VAL A 146 -38.56 92.32 -44.00
C VAL A 146 -39.47 93.11 -43.05
N GLY A 147 -39.38 94.45 -43.15
CA GLY A 147 -40.44 95.34 -42.70
C GLY A 147 -41.54 95.42 -43.76
N GLY A 148 -42.79 95.27 -43.34
CA GLY A 148 -43.98 95.46 -44.18
C GLY A 148 -45.27 95.22 -43.40
N ASP A 149 -46.08 96.27 -43.27
CA ASP A 149 -47.51 96.36 -42.95
C ASP A 149 -48.18 95.24 -42.08
N PRO A 150 -48.63 95.54 -40.84
CA PRO A 150 -49.22 94.55 -39.92
C PRO A 150 -50.53 93.89 -40.40
N GLU A 151 -51.23 94.44 -41.40
CA GLU A 151 -52.46 93.81 -41.94
C GLU A 151 -52.19 92.76 -43.03
N ARG A 152 -51.07 92.85 -43.77
CA ARG A 152 -50.71 91.84 -44.78
C ARG A 152 -50.08 90.60 -44.15
N VAL A 153 -49.28 90.79 -43.10
CA VAL A 153 -48.67 89.68 -42.34
C VAL A 153 -49.72 88.81 -41.67
N LEU A 154 -50.81 89.38 -41.13
CA LEU A 154 -51.88 88.60 -40.48
C LEU A 154 -52.74 87.81 -41.47
N ALA A 155 -52.93 88.32 -42.70
CA ALA A 155 -53.63 87.58 -43.76
C ALA A 155 -52.76 86.44 -44.29
N GLU A 156 -51.48 86.71 -44.55
CA GLU A 156 -50.50 85.73 -45.00
C GLU A 156 -50.23 84.64 -43.94
N GLN A 157 -50.22 85.02 -42.65
CA GLN A 157 -50.10 84.10 -41.53
C GLN A 157 -51.35 83.23 -41.34
N ARG A 158 -52.56 83.74 -41.63
CA ARG A 158 -53.82 82.95 -41.60
C ARG A 158 -53.89 81.94 -42.74
N ASP A 159 -53.43 82.31 -43.94
CA ASP A 159 -53.38 81.39 -45.06
C ASP A 159 -52.24 80.37 -44.92
N ALA A 160 -51.09 80.77 -44.37
CA ALA A 160 -50.02 79.86 -43.99
C ALA A 160 -50.44 78.87 -42.89
N THR A 161 -51.21 79.31 -41.89
CA THR A 161 -51.74 78.40 -40.85
C THR A 161 -52.81 77.46 -41.39
N ARG A 162 -53.67 77.88 -42.33
CA ARG A 162 -54.60 76.97 -43.02
C ARG A 162 -53.87 75.94 -43.89
N ALA A 163 -52.86 76.37 -44.64
CA ALA A 163 -52.03 75.47 -45.43
C ALA A 163 -51.29 74.46 -44.55
N LEU A 164 -50.78 74.90 -43.39
CA LEU A 164 -50.15 74.02 -42.40
C LEU A 164 -51.16 73.00 -41.84
N LEU A 165 -52.37 73.43 -41.51
CA LEU A 165 -53.41 72.53 -40.97
C LEU A 165 -53.81 71.46 -42.00
N GLN A 166 -53.89 71.84 -43.28
CA GLN A 166 -54.11 70.89 -44.38
C GLN A 166 -52.92 69.94 -44.58
N ALA A 167 -51.68 70.44 -44.50
CA ALA A 167 -50.48 69.62 -44.61
C ALA A 167 -50.36 68.62 -43.44
N VAL A 168 -50.71 69.02 -42.23
CA VAL A 168 -50.75 68.14 -41.04
C VAL A 168 -51.84 67.08 -41.20
N GLN A 169 -53.05 67.44 -41.64
CA GLN A 169 -54.11 66.46 -41.92
C GLN A 169 -53.75 65.47 -43.04
N GLN A 170 -53.02 65.91 -44.06
CA GLN A 170 -52.51 65.02 -45.10
C GLN A 170 -51.38 64.13 -44.58
N MET A 171 -50.52 64.64 -43.70
CA MET A 171 -49.46 63.86 -43.07
C MET A 171 -50.03 62.78 -42.15
N ASP A 172 -51.05 63.11 -41.37
CA ASP A 172 -51.77 62.19 -40.47
C ASP A 172 -52.37 61.02 -41.24
N ARG A 173 -53.14 61.31 -42.30
CA ARG A 173 -53.68 60.26 -43.19
C ARG A 173 -52.59 59.40 -43.84
N ARG A 174 -51.44 59.98 -44.20
CA ARG A 174 -50.30 59.23 -44.76
C ARG A 174 -49.56 58.41 -43.71
N LEU A 175 -49.60 58.79 -42.44
CA LEU A 175 -49.03 58.04 -41.33
C LEU A 175 -49.92 56.84 -41.01
N ASP A 176 -51.23 57.06 -40.90
CA ASP A 176 -52.21 55.98 -40.68
C ASP A 176 -52.14 54.93 -41.78
N GLN A 177 -52.15 55.34 -43.05
CA GLN A 177 -52.02 54.41 -44.18
C GLN A 177 -50.69 53.64 -44.16
N ARG A 178 -49.57 54.28 -43.75
CA ARG A 178 -48.28 53.61 -43.65
C ARG A 178 -48.25 52.62 -42.49
N LEU A 179 -48.82 52.99 -41.35
CA LEU A 179 -48.95 52.11 -40.17
C LEU A 179 -49.82 50.90 -40.47
N GLU A 180 -50.97 51.10 -41.13
CA GLU A 180 -51.86 50.01 -41.55
C GLU A 180 -51.15 49.06 -42.51
N ASN A 181 -50.47 49.58 -43.52
CA ASN A 181 -49.72 48.76 -44.48
C ASN A 181 -48.59 47.99 -43.79
N GLN A 182 -47.79 48.63 -42.94
CA GLN A 182 -46.70 47.98 -42.20
C GLN A 182 -47.23 46.92 -41.22
N HIS A 183 -48.36 47.18 -40.57
CA HIS A 183 -48.99 46.23 -39.67
C HIS A 183 -49.50 45.00 -40.44
N HIS A 184 -50.07 45.20 -41.63
CA HIS A 184 -50.51 44.11 -42.49
C HIS A 184 -49.33 43.27 -42.98
N GLU A 185 -48.27 43.91 -43.48
CA GLU A 185 -47.03 43.21 -43.90
C GLU A 185 -46.39 42.45 -42.73
N LEU A 186 -46.28 43.07 -41.55
CA LEU A 186 -45.75 42.42 -40.36
C LEU A 186 -46.59 41.20 -39.97
N LYS A 187 -47.93 41.36 -39.94
CA LYS A 187 -48.84 40.27 -39.60
C LYS A 187 -48.69 39.09 -40.58
N GLN A 188 -48.65 39.39 -41.88
CA GLN A 188 -48.45 38.36 -42.91
C GLN A 188 -47.09 37.67 -42.76
N SER A 189 -46.03 38.42 -42.41
CA SER A 189 -44.71 37.85 -42.15
C SER A 189 -44.68 36.95 -40.92
N LEU A 190 -45.42 37.31 -39.85
CA LEU A 190 -45.52 36.54 -38.62
C LEU A 190 -46.35 35.28 -38.80
N GLU A 191 -47.46 35.35 -39.55
CA GLU A 191 -48.25 34.18 -39.94
C GLU A 191 -47.41 33.23 -40.80
N GLY A 192 -46.69 33.74 -41.80
CA GLY A 192 -45.78 32.94 -42.62
C GLY A 192 -44.61 32.33 -41.83
N LEU A 193 -44.12 33.00 -40.78
CA LEU A 193 -43.12 32.46 -39.88
C LEU A 193 -43.70 31.38 -38.95
N ALA A 194 -44.91 31.58 -38.44
CA ALA A 194 -45.61 30.60 -37.61
C ALA A 194 -45.90 29.30 -38.37
N ASP A 195 -46.33 29.40 -39.63
CA ASP A 195 -46.56 28.23 -40.49
C ASP A 195 -45.27 27.44 -40.72
N ARG A 196 -44.18 28.12 -41.10
CA ARG A 196 -42.87 27.47 -41.29
C ARG A 196 -42.33 26.88 -40.00
N MET A 197 -42.53 27.55 -38.86
CA MET A 197 -42.09 27.04 -37.55
C MET A 197 -42.90 25.80 -37.16
N SER A 198 -44.20 25.77 -37.40
CA SER A 198 -45.08 24.62 -37.16
C SER A 198 -44.68 23.43 -38.03
N GLU A 199 -44.46 23.66 -39.32
CA GLU A 199 -44.08 22.64 -40.30
C GLU A 199 -42.70 22.04 -39.99
N LEU A 200 -41.69 22.89 -39.71
CA LEU A 200 -40.34 22.45 -39.37
C LEU A 200 -40.26 21.78 -37.99
N SER A 201 -41.04 22.24 -37.01
CA SER A 201 -41.03 21.69 -35.66
C SER A 201 -41.68 20.31 -35.62
N SER A 202 -42.87 20.13 -36.22
CA SER A 202 -43.59 18.86 -36.08
C SER A 202 -43.05 17.76 -36.98
N GLY A 203 -42.75 18.06 -38.25
CA GLY A 203 -42.30 17.05 -39.20
C GLY A 203 -40.87 16.55 -38.95
N HIS A 204 -39.92 17.48 -38.78
CA HIS A 204 -38.51 17.09 -38.61
C HIS A 204 -38.21 16.51 -37.24
N LEU A 205 -38.87 16.96 -36.16
CA LEU A 205 -38.64 16.38 -34.83
C LEU A 205 -39.20 14.96 -34.73
N VAL A 206 -40.38 14.69 -35.31
CA VAL A 206 -40.94 13.34 -35.33
C VAL A 206 -40.06 12.42 -36.17
N ALA A 207 -39.62 12.86 -37.35
CA ALA A 207 -38.72 12.07 -38.19
C ALA A 207 -37.35 11.81 -37.52
N ALA A 208 -36.77 12.82 -36.86
CA ALA A 208 -35.53 12.68 -36.12
C ALA A 208 -35.70 11.73 -34.91
N LEU A 209 -36.81 11.83 -34.18
CA LEU A 209 -37.10 10.93 -33.05
C LEU A 209 -37.32 9.50 -33.53
N GLU A 210 -38.06 9.31 -34.62
CA GLU A 210 -38.28 7.99 -35.21
C GLU A 210 -36.96 7.37 -35.67
N GLN A 211 -36.09 8.16 -36.30
CA GLN A 211 -34.76 7.69 -36.71
C GLN A 211 -33.88 7.34 -35.50
N VAL A 212 -33.90 8.15 -34.44
CA VAL A 212 -33.19 7.83 -33.19
C VAL A 212 -33.74 6.56 -32.55
N ILE A 213 -35.05 6.33 -32.57
CA ILE A 213 -35.65 5.11 -32.04
C ILE A 213 -35.23 3.90 -32.88
N ARG A 214 -35.22 4.02 -34.21
CA ARG A 214 -34.75 2.95 -35.10
C ARG A 214 -33.27 2.65 -34.87
N ASP A 215 -32.40 3.66 -34.89
CA ASP A 215 -30.97 3.52 -34.61
C ASP A 215 -30.71 2.94 -33.21
N PHE A 216 -31.52 3.33 -32.22
CA PHE A 216 -31.44 2.80 -30.87
C PHE A 216 -31.87 1.33 -30.82
N ASN A 217 -32.94 0.95 -31.50
CA ASN A 217 -33.42 -0.42 -31.55
C ASN A 217 -32.44 -1.35 -32.28
N ASP A 218 -31.85 -0.88 -33.39
CA ASP A 218 -30.85 -1.63 -34.15
C ASP A 218 -29.57 -1.84 -33.32
N ARG A 219 -29.10 -0.78 -32.65
CA ARG A 219 -27.94 -0.88 -31.73
C ARG A 219 -28.25 -1.72 -30.49
N LEU A 220 -29.48 -1.67 -29.97
CA LEU A 220 -29.92 -2.54 -28.87
C LEU A 220 -29.81 -4.01 -29.29
N GLY A 221 -30.36 -4.38 -30.44
CA GLY A 221 -30.32 -5.75 -30.93
C GLY A 221 -28.90 -6.29 -31.09
N GLU A 222 -28.02 -5.51 -31.71
CA GLU A 222 -26.66 -5.95 -32.02
C GLU A 222 -25.72 -5.87 -30.81
N GLN A 223 -25.62 -4.69 -30.18
CA GLN A 223 -24.63 -4.46 -29.11
C GLN A 223 -25.03 -5.12 -27.79
N PHE A 224 -26.32 -5.14 -27.43
CA PHE A 224 -26.74 -5.86 -26.24
C PHE A 224 -26.83 -7.35 -26.50
N GLY A 225 -27.20 -7.81 -27.70
CA GLY A 225 -27.14 -9.22 -28.07
C GLY A 225 -25.74 -9.80 -27.90
N GLU A 226 -24.72 -9.11 -28.43
CA GLU A 226 -23.32 -9.53 -28.27
C GLU A 226 -22.85 -9.44 -26.82
N ASN A 227 -23.19 -8.36 -26.10
CA ASN A 227 -22.84 -8.22 -24.68
C ASN A 227 -23.50 -9.29 -23.80
N PHE A 228 -24.76 -9.64 -24.03
CA PHE A 228 -25.42 -10.73 -23.30
C PHE A 228 -24.79 -12.07 -23.61
N ARG A 229 -24.35 -12.30 -24.85
CA ARG A 229 -23.65 -13.53 -25.21
C ARG A 229 -22.29 -13.63 -24.51
N ARG A 230 -21.52 -12.54 -24.47
CA ARG A 230 -20.25 -12.46 -23.73
C ARG A 230 -20.47 -12.60 -22.22
N LEU A 231 -21.56 -12.05 -21.70
CA LEU A 231 -21.94 -12.19 -20.30
C LEU A 231 -22.31 -13.64 -19.98
N ASP A 232 -23.13 -14.29 -20.81
CA ASP A 232 -23.49 -15.71 -20.69
C ASP A 232 -22.24 -16.61 -20.70
N ASP A 233 -21.33 -16.39 -21.65
CA ASP A 233 -20.04 -17.10 -21.70
C ASP A 233 -19.21 -16.89 -20.43
N SER A 234 -19.26 -15.68 -19.85
CA SER A 234 -18.54 -15.36 -18.61
C SER A 234 -19.18 -16.04 -17.40
N VAL A 235 -20.51 -16.09 -17.35
CA VAL A 235 -21.27 -16.79 -16.30
C VAL A 235 -21.04 -18.29 -16.40
N ALA A 236 -21.05 -18.88 -17.60
CA ALA A 236 -20.75 -20.29 -17.81
C ALA A 236 -19.35 -20.66 -17.30
N ARG A 237 -18.33 -19.85 -17.63
CA ARG A 237 -16.97 -20.05 -17.09
C ARG A 237 -16.91 -19.93 -15.57
N LEU A 238 -17.77 -19.10 -14.98
CA LEU A 238 -17.85 -18.94 -13.53
C LEU A 238 -18.49 -20.15 -12.85
N VAL A 239 -19.49 -20.77 -13.50
CA VAL A 239 -20.05 -22.06 -13.06
C VAL A 239 -19.01 -23.18 -13.18
N ASP A 240 -18.30 -23.28 -14.31
CA ASP A 240 -17.21 -24.25 -14.49
C ASP A 240 -16.09 -24.05 -13.47
N TRP A 241 -15.80 -22.79 -13.11
CA TRP A 241 -14.85 -22.47 -12.05
C TRP A 241 -15.37 -22.91 -10.68
N GLN A 242 -16.66 -22.69 -10.39
CA GLN A 242 -17.28 -23.09 -9.14
C GLN A 242 -17.26 -24.62 -8.95
N ASP A 243 -17.54 -25.38 -10.01
CA ASP A 243 -17.46 -26.85 -9.95
C ASP A 243 -16.04 -27.34 -9.70
N ARG A 244 -15.05 -26.80 -10.43
CA ARG A 244 -13.63 -27.12 -10.19
C ARG A 244 -13.18 -26.73 -8.79
N TYR A 245 -13.66 -25.59 -8.28
CA TYR A 245 -13.35 -25.13 -6.94
C TYR A 245 -13.92 -26.09 -5.88
N ARG A 246 -15.14 -26.59 -6.08
CA ARG A 246 -15.73 -27.62 -5.21
C ARG A 246 -14.90 -28.89 -5.18
N GLU A 247 -14.46 -29.39 -6.33
CA GLU A 247 -13.56 -30.56 -6.41
C GLU A 247 -12.22 -30.34 -5.71
N GLN A 248 -11.66 -29.13 -5.83
CA GLN A 248 -10.44 -28.75 -5.12
C GLN A 248 -10.65 -28.72 -3.60
N MET A 249 -11.78 -28.18 -3.13
CA MET A 249 -12.11 -28.16 -1.70
C MET A 249 -12.28 -29.57 -1.13
N ASP A 250 -12.91 -30.49 -1.88
CA ASP A 250 -13.02 -31.89 -1.47
C ASP A 250 -11.65 -32.58 -1.39
N THR A 251 -10.76 -32.29 -2.34
CA THR A 251 -9.39 -32.82 -2.33
C THR A 251 -8.59 -32.26 -1.16
N LEU A 252 -8.72 -30.96 -0.89
CA LEU A 252 -8.06 -30.30 0.23
C LEU A 252 -8.58 -30.84 1.57
N HIS A 253 -9.87 -31.08 1.69
CA HIS A 253 -10.47 -31.69 2.88
C HIS A 253 -9.87 -33.09 3.14
N ARG A 254 -9.82 -33.94 2.11
CA ARG A 254 -9.19 -35.27 2.21
C ARG A 254 -7.71 -35.19 2.62
N ALA A 255 -6.97 -34.22 2.08
CA ALA A 255 -5.57 -34.01 2.44
C ALA A 255 -5.42 -33.58 3.91
N PHE A 256 -6.31 -32.73 4.42
CA PHE A 256 -6.32 -32.34 5.83
C PHE A 256 -6.67 -33.50 6.76
N ASP A 257 -7.63 -34.35 6.39
CA ASP A 257 -7.96 -35.54 7.17
C ASP A 257 -6.76 -36.50 7.26
N GLN A 258 -6.08 -36.74 6.14
CA GLN A 258 -4.85 -37.54 6.11
C GLN A 258 -3.73 -36.92 6.95
N ALA A 259 -3.57 -35.59 6.90
CA ALA A 259 -2.60 -34.90 7.74
C ALA A 259 -2.92 -35.06 9.22
N ARG A 260 -4.21 -34.96 9.60
CA ARG A 260 -4.64 -35.16 11.00
C ARG A 260 -4.36 -36.58 11.47
N GLU A 261 -4.72 -37.58 10.67
CA GLU A 261 -4.42 -38.98 10.97
C GLU A 261 -2.91 -39.23 11.11
N GLY A 262 -2.10 -38.65 10.21
CA GLY A 262 -0.64 -38.73 10.29
C GLY A 262 -0.06 -38.10 11.56
N VAL A 263 -0.65 -37.00 12.04
CA VAL A 263 -0.26 -36.37 13.31
C VAL A 263 -0.65 -37.26 14.50
N GLU A 264 -1.86 -37.80 14.53
CA GLU A 264 -2.32 -38.75 15.57
C GLU A 264 -1.42 -39.99 15.63
N GLN A 265 -1.06 -40.56 14.47
CA GLN A 265 -0.12 -41.68 14.39
C GLN A 265 1.28 -41.32 14.90
N SER A 266 1.75 -40.10 14.60
CA SER A 266 3.05 -39.60 15.06
C SER A 266 3.07 -39.38 16.58
N GLU A 267 1.98 -38.84 17.14
CA GLU A 267 1.80 -38.71 18.59
C GLU A 267 1.92 -40.09 19.27
N GLY A 268 1.18 -41.08 18.77
CA GLY A 268 1.26 -42.44 19.31
C GLY A 268 2.63 -43.09 19.13
N ALA A 269 3.36 -42.79 18.04
CA ALA A 269 4.73 -43.27 17.85
C ALA A 269 5.70 -42.62 18.85
N LEU A 270 5.57 -41.32 19.10
CA LEU A 270 6.36 -40.60 20.10
C LEU A 270 6.10 -41.14 21.50
N GLU A 271 4.84 -41.38 21.88
CA GLU A 271 4.49 -41.98 23.18
C GLU A 271 5.15 -43.36 23.36
N ARG A 272 5.09 -44.22 22.34
CA ARG A 272 5.77 -45.53 22.36
C ARG A 272 7.28 -45.39 22.51
N LEU A 273 7.90 -44.45 21.78
CA LEU A 273 9.34 -44.20 21.88
C LEU A 273 9.73 -43.70 23.27
N THR A 274 8.97 -42.78 23.86
CA THR A 274 9.19 -42.33 25.24
C THR A 274 9.05 -43.48 26.23
N GLY A 275 8.02 -44.33 26.06
CA GLY A 275 7.85 -45.52 26.87
C GLY A 275 9.00 -46.52 26.75
N GLN A 276 9.53 -46.73 25.53
CA GLN A 276 10.70 -47.58 25.32
C GLN A 276 11.98 -46.98 25.92
N ALA A 277 12.18 -45.67 25.79
CA ALA A 277 13.32 -44.98 26.38
C ALA A 277 13.33 -45.15 27.91
N LEU A 278 12.17 -44.99 28.58
CA LEU A 278 12.05 -45.23 30.02
C LEU A 278 12.36 -46.69 30.41
N LYS A 279 11.92 -47.67 29.61
CA LYS A 279 12.27 -49.08 29.84
C LYS A 279 13.77 -49.33 29.72
N ILE A 280 14.43 -48.72 28.74
CA ILE A 280 15.89 -48.81 28.59
C ILE A 280 16.57 -48.22 29.82
N THR A 281 16.17 -47.03 30.28
CA THR A 281 16.72 -46.41 31.49
C THR A 281 16.59 -47.33 32.70
N ARG A 282 15.41 -47.92 32.91
CA ARG A 282 15.19 -48.88 34.00
C ARG A 282 16.07 -50.12 33.88
N HIS A 283 16.24 -50.66 32.67
CA HIS A 283 17.14 -51.80 32.47
C HIS A 283 18.60 -51.45 32.75
N VAL A 284 19.04 -50.22 32.44
CA VAL A 284 20.38 -49.74 32.80
C VAL A 284 20.53 -49.68 34.32
N GLU A 285 19.54 -49.17 35.05
CA GLU A 285 19.56 -49.16 36.52
C GLU A 285 19.59 -50.58 37.11
N GLU A 286 18.80 -51.51 36.57
CA GLU A 286 18.82 -52.92 36.96
C GLU A 286 20.19 -53.57 36.65
N GLN A 287 20.80 -53.25 35.50
CA GLN A 287 22.14 -53.72 35.15
C GLN A 287 23.20 -53.21 36.11
N ASP A 288 23.18 -51.93 36.50
CA ASP A 288 24.10 -51.38 37.49
C ASP A 288 24.01 -52.12 38.83
N ALA A 289 22.79 -52.47 39.27
CA ALA A 289 22.60 -53.28 40.47
C ALA A 289 23.20 -54.69 40.33
N THR A 290 23.03 -55.34 39.18
CA THR A 290 23.65 -56.67 38.93
C THR A 290 25.17 -56.59 38.88
N LEU A 291 25.74 -55.56 38.25
CA LEU A 291 27.19 -55.33 38.22
C LEU A 291 27.75 -55.08 39.62
N ALA A 292 27.03 -54.33 40.46
CA ALA A 292 27.40 -54.14 41.85
C ALA A 292 27.38 -55.47 42.65
N SER A 293 26.39 -56.33 42.41
CA SER A 293 26.32 -57.67 43.03
C SER A 293 27.47 -58.56 42.59
N LEU A 294 27.74 -58.63 41.27
CA LEU A 294 28.85 -59.42 40.73
C LEU A 294 30.18 -58.95 41.30
N ARG A 295 30.42 -57.64 41.38
CA ARG A 295 31.64 -57.09 42.02
C ARG A 295 31.78 -57.55 43.46
N ARG A 296 30.69 -57.55 44.25
CA ARG A 296 30.70 -58.04 45.63
C ARG A 296 31.03 -59.53 45.70
N GLU A 297 30.42 -60.34 44.84
CA GLU A 297 30.67 -61.78 44.76
C GLU A 297 32.11 -62.07 44.33
N THR A 298 32.69 -61.25 43.45
CA THR A 298 34.11 -61.36 43.06
C THR A 298 35.03 -61.13 44.26
N VAL A 299 34.75 -60.13 45.09
CA VAL A 299 35.50 -59.85 46.34
C VAL A 299 35.36 -61.00 47.34
N GLU A 300 34.17 -61.60 47.45
CA GLU A 300 33.94 -62.75 48.33
C GLU A 300 34.70 -64.00 47.85
N LEU A 301 34.73 -64.25 46.54
CA LEU A 301 35.54 -65.32 45.94
C LEU A 301 37.04 -65.11 46.18
N GLU A 302 37.55 -63.87 46.05
CA GLU A 302 38.94 -63.55 46.40
C GLU A 302 39.24 -63.84 47.88
N ALA A 303 38.30 -63.50 48.78
CA ALA A 303 38.44 -63.81 50.20
C ALA A 303 38.44 -65.31 50.48
N LEU A 304 37.56 -66.09 49.83
CA LEU A 304 37.52 -67.55 49.94
C LEU A 304 38.80 -68.20 49.41
N LEU A 305 39.32 -67.73 48.26
CA LEU A 305 40.60 -68.20 47.72
C LEU A 305 41.76 -67.91 48.66
N SER A 306 41.77 -66.73 49.29
CA SER A 306 42.76 -66.36 50.31
C SER A 306 42.68 -67.26 51.55
N ALA A 307 41.46 -67.57 52.02
CA ALA A 307 41.25 -68.50 53.13
C ALA A 307 41.71 -69.94 52.79
N ILE A 308 41.46 -70.41 51.56
CA ILE A 308 41.96 -71.71 51.09
C ILE A 308 43.49 -71.70 50.99
N ALA A 309 44.09 -70.61 50.52
CA ALA A 309 45.55 -70.47 50.50
C ALA A 309 46.13 -70.53 51.93
N ALA A 310 45.51 -69.84 52.89
CA ALA A 310 45.91 -69.90 54.29
C ALA A 310 45.74 -71.31 54.90
N LEU A 311 44.67 -72.02 54.53
CA LEU A 311 44.46 -73.42 54.95
C LEU A 311 45.53 -74.34 54.37
N ARG A 312 45.87 -74.18 53.08
CA ARG A 312 46.98 -74.91 52.44
C ARG A 312 48.29 -74.66 53.17
N ASP A 313 48.60 -73.41 53.51
CA ASP A 313 49.84 -73.06 54.19
C ASP A 313 49.88 -73.69 55.60
N ARG A 314 48.78 -73.60 56.36
CA ARG A 314 48.62 -74.25 57.67
C ARG A 314 48.74 -75.78 57.59
N ALA A 315 48.18 -76.39 56.55
CA ALA A 315 48.30 -77.83 56.32
C ALA A 315 49.74 -78.21 55.97
N THR A 316 50.42 -77.41 55.16
CA THR A 316 51.84 -77.59 54.79
C THR A 316 52.74 -77.54 56.02
N GLU A 317 52.41 -76.74 57.04
CA GLU A 317 53.10 -76.73 58.33
C GLU A 317 52.70 -77.90 59.26
N ALA A 318 51.42 -78.26 59.29
CA ALA A 318 50.88 -79.26 60.20
C ALA A 318 51.29 -80.70 59.83
N PHE A 319 51.39 -81.03 58.53
CA PHE A 319 51.79 -82.36 58.08
C PHE A 319 53.19 -82.76 58.57
N PRO A 320 54.25 -81.95 58.38
CA PRO A 320 55.57 -82.22 58.94
C PRO A 320 55.58 -82.29 60.48
N ALA A 321 54.79 -81.45 61.15
CA ALA A 321 54.68 -81.48 62.61
C ALA A 321 54.01 -82.77 63.11
N MET A 322 53.03 -83.29 62.36
CA MET A 322 52.43 -84.59 62.63
C MET A 322 53.41 -85.73 62.37
N ASP A 323 54.14 -85.71 61.26
CA ASP A 323 55.19 -86.71 60.95
C ASP A 323 56.26 -86.74 62.04
N ALA A 324 56.80 -85.58 62.43
CA ALA A 324 57.81 -85.48 63.49
C ALA A 324 57.28 -86.02 64.84
N ARG A 325 56.00 -85.78 65.15
CA ARG A 325 55.39 -86.28 66.38
C ARG A 325 55.09 -87.78 66.32
N LEU A 326 54.72 -88.31 65.15
CA LEU A 326 54.57 -89.75 64.93
C LEU A 326 55.92 -90.46 65.03
N GLU A 327 56.97 -89.89 64.45
CA GLU A 327 58.34 -90.40 64.55
C GLU A 327 58.83 -90.41 66.01
N ALA A 328 58.63 -89.31 66.74
CA ALA A 328 58.92 -89.25 68.18
C ALA A 328 58.09 -90.26 69.00
N MET A 329 56.84 -90.52 68.62
CA MET A 329 55.99 -91.51 69.28
C MET A 329 56.45 -92.93 68.98
N LEU A 330 56.87 -93.22 67.75
CA LEU A 330 57.47 -94.50 67.35
C LEU A 330 58.80 -94.73 68.07
N GLU A 331 59.65 -93.71 68.17
CA GLU A 331 60.91 -93.76 68.91
C GLU A 331 60.67 -93.97 70.41
N SER A 332 59.67 -93.32 71.00
CA SER A 332 59.27 -93.54 72.39
C SER A 332 58.78 -94.98 72.63
N ILE A 333 57.99 -95.54 71.71
CA ILE A 333 57.54 -96.94 71.79
C ILE A 333 58.73 -97.88 71.64
N GLU A 334 59.65 -97.61 70.70
CA GLU A 334 60.86 -98.40 70.52
C GLU A 334 61.74 -98.39 71.78
N ASN A 335 61.97 -97.22 72.36
CA ASN A 335 62.71 -97.07 73.63
C ASN A 335 61.99 -97.76 74.80
N ALA A 336 60.66 -97.74 74.85
CA ALA A 336 59.88 -98.48 75.85
C ALA A 336 60.03 -100.02 75.68
N VAL A 337 60.05 -100.51 74.43
CA VAL A 337 60.30 -101.92 74.13
C VAL A 337 61.75 -102.32 74.45
N GLN A 338 62.73 -101.49 74.13
CA GLN A 338 64.14 -101.75 74.44
C GLN A 338 64.41 -101.72 75.95
N SER A 339 63.84 -100.77 76.69
CA SER A 339 63.94 -100.72 78.16
C SER A 339 63.25 -101.91 78.82
N GLY A 340 62.12 -102.37 78.28
CA GLY A 340 61.48 -103.63 78.68
C GLY A 340 62.39 -104.85 78.50
N ARG A 341 63.07 -104.97 77.36
CA ARG A 341 64.05 -106.05 77.10
C ARG A 341 65.29 -105.95 78.01
N ALA A 342 65.76 -104.73 78.29
CA ALA A 342 66.88 -104.52 79.22
C ALA A 342 66.51 -104.89 80.66
N ALA A 343 65.28 -104.61 81.10
CA ALA A 343 64.77 -105.07 82.39
C ALA A 343 64.68 -106.60 82.46
N GLU A 344 64.22 -107.26 81.39
CA GLU A 344 64.18 -108.73 81.30
C GLU A 344 65.59 -109.36 81.39
N SER A 345 66.60 -108.74 80.79
CA SER A 345 67.99 -109.20 80.90
C SER A 345 68.62 -109.03 82.30
N ARG A 346 68.20 -108.03 83.08
CA ARG A 346 68.69 -107.81 84.46
C ARG A 346 68.15 -108.84 85.44
N TRP A 347 66.91 -109.27 85.28
CA TRP A 347 66.28 -110.28 86.16
C TRP A 347 66.86 -111.69 86.01
N ARG A 348 67.63 -111.96 84.94
CA ARG A 348 68.29 -113.25 84.73
C ARG A 348 69.67 -113.39 85.39
N GLY A 349 70.23 -112.31 85.95
CA GLY A 349 71.63 -112.26 86.40
C GLY A 349 71.90 -112.45 87.91
N ASP A 350 70.93 -112.24 88.80
CA ASP A 350 71.20 -112.01 90.25
C ASP A 350 70.78 -113.14 91.23
N ALA A 351 70.57 -114.38 90.76
CA ALA A 351 69.98 -115.45 91.58
C ALA A 351 70.95 -116.53 92.14
N PHE A 352 72.24 -116.24 92.37
CA PHE A 352 73.16 -117.18 93.04
C PHE A 352 74.27 -116.46 93.83
N ALA A 353 74.07 -116.18 95.13
CA ALA A 353 75.09 -116.27 96.19
C ALA A 353 74.65 -115.67 97.56
N VAL A 354 74.45 -116.57 98.54
CA VAL A 354 74.72 -116.43 100.00
C VAL A 354 73.79 -115.50 100.82
N GLY A 355 73.17 -115.88 101.95
CA GLY A 355 73.25 -117.07 102.81
C GLY A 355 73.08 -116.71 104.30
N VAL A 356 71.89 -117.01 104.86
CA VAL A 356 71.52 -117.49 106.21
C VAL A 356 72.35 -117.08 107.46
N ALA A 357 71.67 -116.47 108.46
CA ALA A 357 71.83 -116.76 109.90
C ALA A 357 70.59 -116.34 110.72
N THR A 358 69.97 -117.32 111.41
CA THR A 358 68.87 -117.26 112.40
C THR A 358 69.45 -117.17 113.84
N PRO A 359 68.70 -116.74 114.89
CA PRO A 359 67.63 -117.51 115.58
C PRO A 359 66.51 -116.57 116.17
N ALA A 360 65.47 -116.91 116.95
CA ALA A 360 64.61 -118.07 117.26
C ALA A 360 63.44 -117.54 118.13
N ASP A 361 62.28 -118.22 118.07
CA ASP A 361 61.18 -118.36 119.06
C ASP A 361 60.46 -117.15 119.71
N THR A 362 59.15 -117.04 119.40
CA THR A 362 58.00 -117.37 120.29
C THR A 362 56.68 -117.06 119.55
N LEU A 363 55.94 -118.10 119.14
CA LEU A 363 54.68 -118.58 119.76
C LEU A 363 53.53 -117.56 119.86
N GLY A 364 52.43 -117.83 119.14
CA GLY A 364 51.15 -117.14 119.35
C GLY A 364 50.08 -117.48 118.29
N ALA A 365 49.38 -118.59 118.51
CA ALA A 365 48.27 -119.08 117.68
C ALA A 365 46.95 -118.32 117.94
N ARG A 366 46.05 -118.39 116.94
CA ARG A 366 44.56 -118.44 116.95
C ARG A 366 44.06 -117.73 115.68
N SER A 367 43.07 -118.22 114.95
CA SER A 367 42.18 -119.39 115.02
C SER A 367 41.32 -119.32 113.77
#